data_AF-A0A3A0BB60-F1
#
_entry.id   AF-A0A3A0BB60-F1
#
_cell.length_a   1.000
_cell.length_b   1.000
_cell.length_c   1.000
_cell.angle_alpha   90.00
_cell.angle_beta   90.00
_cell.angle_gamma   90.00
#
_symmetry.space_group_name_H-M   'P 1'
#
loop_
_entity.id
_entity.type
_entity.pdbx_description
1 polymer ?
#
loop_
_entity_poly.entity_id
_entity_poly.type
_entity_poly.pdbx_seq_one_letter_code
_entity_poly.pdbx_strand_id
1 'polypeptide(L)'
;MIAVFSKVIAEVKMVRTMVQLTEEQVKALKKLAKARRTSMAHLVRESVDQYIVTAPREITREEKRLRALEFIRKIKSGEVRYRDIEGKTDVAVNHDKYLAEIYGAWKTSS
;
A
#
# COMPACT_ATOMS: atom_id res chain seq x y z
N MET A 1 18.36 24.11 38.84
CA MET A 1 18.57 23.12 37.75
C MET A 1 17.23 22.49 37.36
N ILE A 2 16.29 23.30 36.88
CA ILE A 2 14.94 22.88 36.43
C ILE A 2 14.54 23.79 35.27
N ALA A 3 15.15 23.61 34.09
CA ALA A 3 14.82 24.45 32.93
C ALA A 3 15.20 23.82 31.57
N VAL A 4 15.12 22.49 31.42
CA VAL A 4 15.48 21.84 30.13
C VAL A 4 14.41 20.89 29.59
N PHE A 5 13.28 20.70 30.26
CA PHE A 5 12.20 19.78 29.79
C PHE A 5 10.96 20.50 29.21
N SER A 6 11.11 21.68 28.60
CA SER A 6 9.97 22.44 28.03
C SER A 6 10.12 22.75 26.53
N LYS A 7 10.98 22.04 25.80
CA LYS A 7 11.28 22.41 24.41
C LYS A 7 11.34 21.23 23.46
N VAL A 8 10.25 20.45 23.36
CA VAL A 8 9.75 19.88 22.10
C VAL A 8 8.26 19.53 22.26
N ILE A 9 7.38 20.52 22.20
CA ILE A 9 6.06 20.31 21.62
C ILE A 9 6.06 21.25 20.42
N ALA A 10 6.46 20.73 19.27
CA ALA A 10 6.32 21.46 18.02
C ALA A 10 4.85 21.89 17.92
N GLU A 11 4.63 23.19 17.77
CA GLU A 11 3.29 23.77 17.67
C GLU A 11 2.64 23.26 16.37
N VAL A 12 1.90 22.14 16.47
CA VAL A 12 1.15 21.61 15.33
C VAL A 12 0.01 22.58 15.06
N LYS A 13 0.11 23.30 13.94
CA LYS A 13 -0.89 24.28 13.53
C LYS A 13 -2.19 23.56 13.16
N MET A 14 -3.12 23.47 14.11
CA MET A 14 -4.44 22.86 13.91
C MET A 14 -5.34 23.81 13.10
N VAL A 15 -5.94 23.30 12.02
CA VAL A 15 -6.93 24.02 11.22
C VAL A 15 -8.33 23.59 11.66
N ARG A 16 -9.23 24.55 11.93
CA ARG A 16 -10.63 24.25 12.28
C ARG A 16 -11.40 23.88 11.01
N THR A 17 -11.89 22.64 10.96
CA THR A 17 -12.70 22.14 9.85
C THR A 17 -14.09 21.76 10.37
N MET A 18 -15.15 22.21 9.69
CA MET A 18 -16.53 21.78 9.98
C MET A 18 -16.89 20.58 9.10
N VAL A 19 -17.30 19.49 9.73
CA VAL A 19 -17.73 18.24 9.05
C VAL A 19 -19.05 17.81 9.68
N GLN A 20 -20.02 17.40 8.85
CA GLN A 20 -21.27 16.83 9.32
C GLN A 20 -21.10 15.31 9.54
N LEU A 21 -21.59 14.82 10.66
CA LEU A 21 -21.63 13.40 11.00
C LEU A 21 -23.08 12.99 11.20
N THR A 22 -23.41 11.75 10.87
CA THR A 22 -24.75 11.21 11.15
C THR A 22 -24.95 11.07 12.66
N GLU A 23 -26.21 11.05 13.11
CA GLU A 23 -26.53 10.84 14.52
C GLU A 23 -25.95 9.53 15.06
N GLU A 24 -25.99 8.47 14.24
CA GLU A 24 -25.43 7.15 14.57
C GLU A 24 -23.92 7.22 14.78
N GLN A 25 -23.19 7.91 13.90
CA GLN A 25 -21.74 8.13 14.03
C GLN A 25 -21.41 8.92 15.31
N VAL A 26 -22.18 9.96 15.61
CA VAL A 26 -22.00 10.74 16.85
C VAL A 26 -22.24 9.89 18.09
N LYS A 27 -23.29 9.06 18.10
CA LYS A 27 -23.60 8.13 19.20
C LYS A 27 -22.49 7.11 19.41
N ALA A 28 -21.97 6.53 18.33
CA ALA A 28 -20.84 5.60 18.36
C ALA A 28 -19.57 6.26 18.92
N LEU A 29 -19.21 7.45 18.41
CA LEU A 29 -18.05 8.20 18.88
C LEU A 29 -18.14 8.58 20.36
N LYS A 30 -19.32 8.99 20.85
CA LYS A 30 -19.54 9.29 22.28
C LYS A 30 -19.29 8.06 23.16
N LYS A 31 -19.80 6.90 22.74
CA LYS A 31 -19.60 5.63 23.48
C LYS A 31 -18.13 5.25 23.53
N LEU A 32 -17.43 5.35 22.39
CA LEU A 32 -16.00 5.04 22.29
C LEU A 32 -15.13 6.03 23.08
N ALA A 33 -15.45 7.32 23.02
CA ALA A 33 -14.73 8.37 23.76
C ALA A 33 -14.83 8.13 25.27
N LYS A 34 -16.03 7.79 25.77
CA LYS A 34 -16.25 7.44 27.18
C LYS A 34 -15.46 6.19 27.58
N ALA A 35 -15.48 5.15 26.75
CA ALA A 35 -14.75 3.91 27.03
C ALA A 35 -13.23 4.12 27.06
N ARG A 36 -12.69 4.91 26.13
CA ARG A 36 -11.25 5.20 26.01
C ARG A 36 -10.77 6.38 26.88
N ARG A 37 -11.66 7.02 27.64
CA ARG A 37 -11.39 8.23 28.45
C ARG A 37 -10.68 9.33 27.65
N THR A 38 -11.09 9.53 26.41
CA THR A 38 -10.53 10.55 25.51
C THR A 38 -11.65 11.44 24.95
N SER A 39 -11.30 12.51 24.25
CA SER A 39 -12.27 13.40 23.62
C SER A 39 -12.75 12.83 22.28
N MET A 40 -13.98 13.17 21.88
CA MET A 40 -14.47 12.86 20.52
C MET A 40 -13.56 13.45 19.45
N ALA A 41 -13.06 14.68 19.67
CA ALA A 41 -12.16 15.34 18.74
C ALA A 41 -10.84 14.57 18.56
N HIS A 42 -10.32 13.93 19.61
CA HIS A 42 -9.16 13.06 19.51
C HIS A 42 -9.46 11.83 18.64
N LEU A 43 -10.59 11.15 18.85
CA LEU A 43 -10.98 10.00 18.04
C LEU A 43 -11.17 10.35 16.57
N VAL A 44 -11.77 11.52 16.29
CA VAL A 44 -11.94 12.00 14.91
C VAL A 44 -10.57 12.22 14.26
N ARG A 45 -9.64 12.89 14.95
CA ARG A 45 -8.28 13.08 14.43
C ARG A 45 -7.54 11.77 14.21
N GLU A 46 -7.54 10.88 15.20
CA GLU A 46 -6.95 9.54 15.12
C GLU A 46 -7.50 8.75 13.92
N SER A 47 -8.82 8.82 13.72
CA SER A 47 -9.48 8.14 12.59
C SER A 47 -9.08 8.75 11.24
N VAL A 48 -8.97 10.08 11.16
CA VAL A 48 -8.49 10.78 9.97
C VAL A 48 -7.03 10.45 9.68
N ASP A 49 -6.16 10.42 10.70
CA ASP A 49 -4.75 10.06 10.56
C ASP A 49 -4.60 8.64 10.03
N GLN A 50 -5.34 7.68 10.60
CA GLN A 50 -5.40 6.30 10.12
C GLN A 50 -5.90 6.21 8.68
N TYR A 51 -6.95 6.97 8.34
CA TYR A 51 -7.48 6.99 6.98
C TYR A 51 -6.47 7.57 6.00
N ILE A 52 -5.76 8.66 6.32
CA ILE A 52 -4.76 9.26 5.43
C ILE A 52 -3.59 8.30 5.14
N VAL A 53 -3.21 7.47 6.12
CA VAL A 53 -2.16 6.45 5.96
C VAL A 53 -2.64 5.28 5.10
N THR A 54 -3.88 4.84 5.29
CA THR A 54 -4.43 3.64 4.63
C THR A 54 -5.19 3.91 3.34
N ALA A 55 -5.60 5.15 3.11
CA ALA A 55 -6.34 5.56 1.93
C ALA A 55 -5.53 5.20 0.68
N PRO A 56 -6.20 4.73 -0.40
CA PRO A 56 -5.54 4.47 -1.66
C PRO A 56 -4.86 5.74 -2.15
N ARG A 57 -3.54 5.82 -1.98
CA ARG A 57 -2.72 6.83 -2.63
C ARG A 57 -2.44 6.34 -4.03
N GLU A 58 -2.49 7.25 -5.00
CA GLU A 58 -1.85 6.96 -6.28
C GLU A 58 -0.40 6.57 -5.98
N ILE A 59 -0.08 5.30 -6.26
CA ILE A 59 1.26 4.79 -6.01
C ILE A 59 2.21 5.66 -6.84
N THR A 60 3.08 6.38 -6.14
CA THR A 60 4.05 7.26 -6.81
C THR A 60 4.90 6.44 -7.78
N ARG A 61 5.40 7.08 -8.84
CA ARG A 61 6.28 6.41 -9.82
C ARG A 61 7.49 5.75 -9.15
N GLU A 62 8.03 6.40 -8.11
CA GLU A 62 9.17 5.86 -7.36
C GLU A 62 8.78 4.63 -6.54
N GLU A 63 7.63 4.63 -5.89
CA GLU A 63 7.18 3.46 -5.14
C GLU A 63 6.84 2.28 -6.06
N LYS A 64 6.29 2.53 -7.25
CA LYS A 64 6.16 1.49 -8.30
C LYS A 64 7.52 0.91 -8.70
N ARG A 65 8.53 1.77 -8.89
CA ARG A 65 9.90 1.36 -9.24
C ARG A 65 10.53 0.52 -8.14
N LEU A 66 10.42 0.94 -6.88
CA LEU A 66 10.97 0.20 -5.73
C LEU A 66 10.33 -1.18 -5.59
N ARG A 67 9.00 -1.29 -5.75
CA ARG A 67 8.29 -2.58 -5.74
C ARG A 67 8.77 -3.49 -6.87
N ALA A 68 8.96 -2.96 -8.08
CA ALA A 68 9.48 -3.74 -9.20
C ALA A 68 10.92 -4.23 -8.95
N LEU A 69 11.78 -3.39 -8.35
CA LEU A 69 13.15 -3.76 -8.00
C LEU A 69 13.21 -4.82 -6.90
N GLU A 70 12.36 -4.71 -5.89
CA GLU A 70 12.26 -5.71 -4.82
C GLU A 70 11.83 -7.07 -5.39
N PHE A 71 10.87 -7.06 -6.31
CA PHE A 71 10.43 -8.26 -7.01
C PHE A 71 11.55 -8.91 -7.83
N ILE A 72 12.29 -8.10 -8.61
CA ILE A 72 13.48 -8.58 -9.35
C ILE A 72 14.52 -9.15 -8.38
N ARG A 73 14.72 -8.53 -7.21
CA ARG A 73 15.66 -9.01 -6.18
C ARG A 73 15.26 -10.40 -5.68
N LYS A 74 13.97 -10.62 -5.38
CA LYS A 74 13.42 -11.91 -4.92
C LYS A 74 13.57 -13.02 -5.96
N ILE A 75 13.43 -12.68 -7.24
CA ILE A 75 13.70 -13.62 -8.34
C ILE A 75 15.19 -13.96 -8.39
N LYS A 76 16.07 -12.95 -8.33
CA LYS A 76 17.54 -13.14 -8.37
C LYS A 76 18.08 -13.91 -7.16
N SER A 77 17.52 -13.69 -5.97
CA SER A 77 17.90 -14.44 -4.76
C SER A 77 17.37 -15.88 -4.76
N GLY A 78 16.47 -16.23 -5.69
CA GLY A 78 15.84 -17.54 -5.75
C GLY A 78 14.79 -17.78 -4.66
N GLU A 79 14.44 -16.75 -3.89
CA GLU A 79 13.36 -16.77 -2.89
C GLU A 79 12.00 -17.02 -3.55
N VAL A 80 11.82 -16.46 -4.75
CA VAL A 80 10.63 -16.68 -5.57
C VAL A 80 11.06 -17.23 -6.91
N ARG A 81 10.44 -18.35 -7.31
CA ARG A 81 10.61 -18.98 -8.62
C ARG A 81 9.31 -18.89 -9.39
N TYR A 82 9.37 -18.37 -10.61
CA TYR A 82 8.25 -18.34 -11.53
C TYR A 82 8.45 -19.37 -12.61
N ARG A 83 7.37 -20.11 -12.90
CA ARG A 83 7.28 -21.07 -13.99
C ARG A 83 6.01 -20.75 -14.75
N ASP A 84 6.04 -20.92 -16.06
CA ASP A 84 4.82 -20.91 -16.85
C ASP A 84 3.97 -22.17 -16.56
N ILE A 85 2.84 -22.28 -17.26
CA ILE A 85 1.92 -23.43 -17.12
C ILE A 85 2.60 -24.77 -17.48
N GLU A 86 3.67 -24.74 -18.28
CA GLU A 86 4.44 -25.91 -18.72
C GLU A 86 5.74 -26.11 -17.91
N GLY A 87 5.98 -25.30 -16.88
CA GLY A 87 7.15 -25.39 -16.03
C GLY A 87 8.40 -24.66 -16.51
N LYS A 88 8.36 -23.95 -17.65
CA LYS A 88 9.49 -23.22 -18.27
C LYS A 88 9.78 -21.92 -17.53
N THR A 89 11.04 -21.52 -17.49
CA THR A 89 11.54 -20.36 -16.72
C THR A 89 12.16 -19.28 -17.60
N ASP A 90 12.32 -19.55 -18.88
CA ASP A 90 13.08 -18.77 -19.87
C ASP A 90 12.19 -18.32 -21.04
N VAL A 91 10.87 -18.41 -20.89
CA VAL A 91 9.89 -18.02 -21.91
C VAL A 91 10.09 -16.59 -22.40
N ALA A 92 10.43 -15.66 -21.51
CA ALA A 92 10.70 -14.27 -21.90
C ALA A 92 11.91 -14.15 -22.86
N VAL A 93 12.93 -14.99 -22.69
CA VAL A 93 14.15 -14.98 -23.50
C VAL A 93 13.95 -15.76 -24.80
N ASN A 94 13.30 -16.93 -24.71
CA ASN A 94 13.16 -17.88 -25.82
C ASN A 94 11.76 -17.87 -26.45
N HIS A 95 11.04 -16.75 -26.35
CA HIS A 95 9.65 -16.64 -26.83
C HIS A 95 9.50 -17.01 -28.31
N ASP A 96 10.41 -16.54 -29.17
CA ASP A 96 10.39 -16.86 -30.60
C ASP A 96 10.57 -18.36 -30.88
N LYS A 97 11.46 -19.01 -30.13
CA LYS A 97 11.67 -20.46 -30.23
C LYS A 97 10.39 -21.20 -29.85
N TYR A 98 9.77 -20.86 -28.72
CA TYR A 98 8.53 -21.50 -28.29
C TYR A 98 7.36 -21.22 -29.25
N LEU A 99 7.29 -20.02 -29.82
CA LEU A 99 6.30 -19.69 -30.83
C LEU A 99 6.49 -20.55 -32.10
N ALA A 100 7.73 -20.71 -32.55
CA ALA A 100 8.07 -21.56 -33.69
C ALA A 100 7.83 -23.04 -33.42
N GLU A 101 8.06 -23.54 -32.20
CA GLU A 101 7.72 -24.92 -31.82
C GLU A 101 6.21 -25.19 -31.92
N ILE A 102 5.38 -24.24 -31.50
CA ILE A 102 3.91 -24.39 -31.51
C ILE A 102 3.34 -24.24 -32.93
N TYR A 103 3.79 -23.24 -33.69
CA TYR A 103 3.19 -22.87 -34.98
C TYR A 103 4.02 -23.25 -36.21
N GLY A 104 5.26 -23.70 -36.04
CA GLY A 104 6.13 -24.12 -37.15
C GLY A 104 5.59 -25.31 -37.93
N ALA A 105 4.89 -26.22 -37.26
CA ALA A 105 4.21 -27.36 -37.89
C ALA A 105 3.03 -26.93 -38.79
N TRP A 106 2.50 -25.72 -38.60
CA TRP A 106 1.36 -25.21 -39.37
C TRP A 106 1.73 -24.87 -40.83
N LYS A 107 3.02 -24.63 -41.12
CA LYS A 107 3.50 -24.33 -42.49
C LYS A 107 3.81 -25.55 -43.35
N THR A 108 3.84 -26.76 -42.78
CA THR A 108 4.22 -27.99 -43.52
C THR A 108 3.01 -28.80 -43.98
N SER A 109 1.79 -28.37 -43.66
CA SER A 109 0.53 -29.04 -43.99
C SER A 109 -0.36 -28.28 -44.98
N SER A 110 0.23 -27.44 -45.85
CA SER A 110 -0.44 -26.81 -47.00
C SER A 110 0.26 -27.15 -48.30
#